data_AF-A0A934J9A8-F1
#
_entry.id   AF-A0A934J9A8-F1
#
_cell.length_a   1.000
_cell.length_b   1.000
_cell.length_c   1.000
_cell.angle_alpha   90.00
_cell.angle_beta   90.00
_cell.angle_gamma   90.00
#
_symmetry.space_group_name_H-M   'P 1'
#
loop_
_entity.id
_entity.type
_entity.pdbx_description
1 polymer ?
#
loop_
_entity_poly.entity_id
_entity_poly.type
_entity_poly.pdbx_seq_one_letter_code
_entity_poly.pdbx_strand_id
1 'polypeptide(L)'
;MTFISEELAARFHRFGSNTFVQEGGQFVYPEDVSIGSNVFIRAHYWFNVISPGLGASPKIIIGDGTQCNLGLVISAVNQVEFKANVLTGPNVYISDTDHQYREVGIPIHSQGITSYSNRVEIGEGAWIGANAVIVGHVKIGKGSVISANSVVTGDVPDYCVVGGSPAKILRVYDPGSGQWLRTRSKREAGRILERRKEQPLLSICIPTYNRARDLEQCLASIYSQIGDTDLVEVRVSDNASDDETPEVLKRYAEQYPGLHYERNAENIGADPNILHVVGQGKGKFLKIQGDDDFYVQGTLIPLLHVLHTYKNCSVIHIDLLQPTGLVEADEGLEAFLHKSSIYSSFISATILRREDWEQIEDKSLYLDSSFNQIYWQYAMLERNPKFCVVHRSMFTYAGNDTASYNFGKVFIDSYQRILQHFAGRGLSEDGIRADKQRVFYSFILPWFQRFAASGSGKLEGFESYFNEHYGSEPYYLEALEQIHRITSRHASS
;
A
#
# COMPACT_ATOMS: atom_id res chain seq x y z
N MET A 1 -11.12 -35.85 10.16
CA MET A 1 -9.78 -35.68 9.55
C MET A 1 -8.78 -35.74 10.69
N THR A 2 -7.68 -36.47 10.52
CA THR A 2 -6.58 -36.49 11.51
C THR A 2 -5.50 -35.51 11.08
N PHE A 3 -4.84 -34.90 12.07
CA PHE A 3 -3.77 -33.92 11.89
C PHE A 3 -2.53 -34.38 12.64
N ILE A 4 -1.36 -33.87 12.27
CA ILE A 4 -0.09 -34.21 12.93
C ILE A 4 -0.16 -33.97 14.45
N SER A 5 0.59 -34.76 15.21
CA SER A 5 0.66 -34.61 16.66
C SER A 5 1.30 -33.29 17.09
N GLU A 6 0.95 -32.81 18.28
CA GLU A 6 1.60 -31.65 18.91
C GLU A 6 3.11 -31.87 19.08
N GLU A 7 3.54 -33.10 19.35
CA GLU A 7 4.95 -33.49 19.46
C GLU A 7 5.71 -33.25 18.16
N LEU A 8 5.11 -33.58 17.00
CA LEU A 8 5.72 -33.28 15.70
C LEU A 8 5.66 -31.78 15.40
N ALA A 9 4.55 -31.12 15.72
CA ALA A 9 4.40 -29.67 15.54
C ALA A 9 5.46 -28.87 16.34
N ALA A 10 5.82 -29.34 17.54
CA ALA A 10 6.84 -28.71 18.38
C ALA A 10 8.28 -28.86 17.84
N ARG A 11 8.52 -29.75 16.87
CA ARG A 11 9.84 -29.93 16.25
C ARG A 11 10.14 -28.93 15.15
N PHE A 12 9.15 -28.24 14.61
CA PHE A 12 9.36 -27.28 13.53
C PHE A 12 10.17 -26.07 13.98
N HIS A 13 10.90 -25.45 13.05
CA HIS A 13 11.54 -24.15 13.30
C HIS A 13 10.53 -23.11 13.81
N ARG A 14 9.34 -23.12 13.20
CA ARG A 14 8.17 -22.36 13.61
C ARG A 14 6.93 -23.14 13.21
N PHE A 15 5.91 -23.13 14.07
CA PHE A 15 4.58 -23.62 13.75
C PHE A 15 3.55 -22.58 14.21
N GLY A 16 2.96 -21.88 13.26
CA GLY A 16 2.05 -20.77 13.55
C GLY A 16 0.70 -21.20 14.13
N SER A 17 0.01 -20.24 14.71
CA SER A 17 -1.34 -20.42 15.24
C SER A 17 -2.37 -20.71 14.14
N ASN A 18 -3.43 -21.46 14.49
CA ASN A 18 -4.53 -21.82 13.58
C ASN A 18 -4.05 -22.54 12.30
N THR A 19 -2.97 -23.31 12.42
CA THR A 19 -2.37 -24.07 11.32
C THR A 19 -2.69 -25.55 11.45
N PHE A 20 -3.05 -26.18 10.34
CA PHE A 20 -3.48 -27.57 10.28
C PHE A 20 -2.72 -28.33 9.19
N VAL A 21 -2.04 -29.41 9.58
CA VAL A 21 -1.34 -30.31 8.67
C VAL A 21 -1.96 -31.69 8.82
N GLN A 22 -2.58 -32.22 7.76
CA GLN A 22 -3.23 -33.53 7.79
C GLN A 22 -2.20 -34.66 7.97
N GLU A 23 -2.56 -35.76 8.62
CA GLU A 23 -1.67 -36.92 8.65
C GLU A 23 -1.51 -37.58 7.27
N GLY A 24 -0.43 -38.35 7.09
CA GLY A 24 -0.19 -39.13 5.86
C GLY A 24 0.85 -38.54 4.91
N GLY A 25 1.66 -37.59 5.38
CA GLY A 25 2.86 -37.11 4.69
C GLY A 25 4.13 -37.28 5.54
N GLN A 26 5.27 -36.82 5.03
CA GLN A 26 6.57 -36.93 5.69
C GLN A 26 7.32 -35.60 5.71
N PHE A 27 7.95 -35.29 6.86
CA PHE A 27 8.93 -34.23 7.01
C PHE A 27 10.30 -34.84 7.32
N VAL A 28 11.32 -34.46 6.56
CA VAL A 28 12.72 -34.82 6.80
C VAL A 28 13.42 -33.56 7.32
N TYR A 29 13.97 -33.65 8.54
CA TYR A 29 14.45 -32.51 9.36
C TYR A 29 13.39 -31.40 9.55
N PRO A 30 12.27 -31.69 10.26
CA PRO A 30 11.24 -30.70 10.53
C PRO A 30 11.77 -29.43 11.22
N GLU A 31 12.85 -29.52 11.98
CA GLU A 31 13.54 -28.38 12.62
C GLU A 31 14.04 -27.31 11.65
N ASP A 32 14.16 -27.62 10.36
CA ASP A 32 14.50 -26.69 9.28
C ASP A 32 13.30 -26.29 8.42
N VAL A 33 12.10 -26.61 8.88
CA VAL A 33 10.85 -26.24 8.23
C VAL A 33 10.12 -25.22 9.11
N SER A 34 9.73 -24.10 8.53
CA SER A 34 8.96 -23.04 9.18
C SER A 34 7.58 -22.97 8.53
N ILE A 35 6.54 -23.12 9.34
CA ILE A 35 5.15 -23.04 8.90
C ILE A 35 4.48 -21.87 9.62
N GLY A 36 3.95 -20.93 8.83
CA GLY A 36 3.25 -19.74 9.30
C GLY A 36 1.92 -20.03 9.99
N SER A 37 1.19 -18.98 10.31
CA SER A 37 -0.15 -19.03 10.89
C SER A 37 -1.23 -19.17 9.81
N ASN A 38 -2.38 -19.75 10.16
CA ASN A 38 -3.51 -19.95 9.25
C ASN A 38 -3.17 -20.79 8.01
N VAL A 39 -2.21 -21.69 8.13
CA VAL A 39 -1.78 -22.57 7.02
C VAL A 39 -2.59 -23.86 7.04
N PHE A 40 -2.96 -24.37 5.87
CA PHE A 40 -3.57 -25.68 5.74
C PHE A 40 -2.79 -26.54 4.75
N ILE A 41 -2.29 -27.70 5.18
CA ILE A 41 -1.56 -28.65 4.33
C ILE A 41 -2.31 -29.99 4.31
N ARG A 42 -2.75 -30.39 3.11
CA ARG A 42 -3.42 -31.67 2.87
C ARG A 42 -2.42 -32.83 2.77
N ALA A 43 -2.89 -34.04 3.09
CA ALA A 43 -2.10 -35.26 3.19
C ALA A 43 -1.29 -35.61 1.92
N HIS A 44 -0.40 -36.59 2.06
CA HIS A 44 0.54 -37.06 1.03
C HIS A 44 1.63 -36.05 0.65
N TYR A 45 1.92 -35.08 1.52
CA TYR A 45 3.06 -34.19 1.33
C TYR A 45 4.39 -34.90 1.60
N TRP A 46 5.45 -34.41 0.96
CA TRP A 46 6.82 -34.79 1.29
C TRP A 46 7.73 -33.56 1.29
N PHE A 47 8.16 -33.16 2.49
CA PHE A 47 9.02 -32.00 2.71
C PHE A 47 10.40 -32.52 3.08
N ASN A 48 11.32 -32.43 2.13
CA ASN A 48 12.63 -33.04 2.19
C ASN A 48 13.72 -31.98 2.30
N VAL A 49 14.27 -31.79 3.49
CA VAL A 49 15.50 -30.99 3.67
C VAL A 49 16.70 -31.90 3.42
N ILE A 50 17.47 -31.62 2.38
CA ILE A 50 18.58 -32.50 1.95
C ILE A 50 19.86 -32.23 2.76
N SER A 51 20.10 -30.98 3.16
CA SER A 51 21.36 -30.56 3.81
C SER A 51 21.11 -29.55 4.94
N PRO A 52 20.62 -30.01 6.11
CA PRO A 52 20.18 -29.14 7.20
C PRO A 52 21.29 -28.22 7.77
N GLY A 53 22.56 -28.60 7.65
CA GLY A 53 23.69 -27.80 8.14
C GLY A 53 24.29 -26.80 7.14
N LEU A 54 23.82 -26.76 5.89
CA LEU A 54 24.45 -25.94 4.85
C LEU A 54 23.76 -24.57 4.73
N GLY A 55 24.39 -23.45 5.11
CA GLY A 55 23.81 -22.12 4.90
C GLY A 55 22.69 -21.79 5.90
N ALA A 56 21.79 -20.86 5.54
CA ALA A 56 20.76 -20.37 6.46
C ALA A 56 19.63 -21.40 6.69
N SER A 57 19.18 -21.47 7.94
CA SER A 57 17.94 -22.10 8.40
C SER A 57 16.88 -21.02 8.64
N PRO A 58 15.58 -21.27 8.42
CA PRO A 58 14.97 -22.50 7.89
C PRO A 58 15.11 -22.64 6.36
N LYS A 59 15.02 -23.90 5.90
CA LYS A 59 15.16 -24.34 4.51
C LYS A 59 13.86 -24.35 3.74
N ILE A 60 12.77 -24.74 4.38
CA ILE A 60 11.44 -24.69 3.77
C ILE A 60 10.61 -23.72 4.61
N ILE A 61 10.12 -22.66 3.97
CA ILE A 61 9.33 -21.62 4.62
C ILE A 61 7.96 -21.58 3.96
N ILE A 62 6.91 -21.81 4.74
CA ILE A 62 5.53 -21.71 4.30
C ILE A 62 4.91 -20.47 4.96
N GLY A 63 4.66 -19.42 4.18
CA GLY A 63 4.10 -18.17 4.65
C GLY A 63 2.66 -18.29 5.14
N ASP A 64 2.25 -17.30 5.94
CA ASP A 64 0.92 -17.25 6.59
C ASP A 64 -0.22 -17.35 5.56
N GLY A 65 -1.34 -17.98 5.94
CA GLY A 65 -2.54 -18.11 5.10
C GLY A 65 -2.41 -19.07 3.91
N THR A 66 -1.25 -19.68 3.71
CA THR A 66 -0.99 -20.60 2.59
C THR A 66 -1.88 -21.85 2.66
N GLN A 67 -2.42 -22.25 1.51
CA GLN A 67 -3.29 -23.42 1.35
C GLN A 67 -2.63 -24.41 0.38
N CYS A 68 -2.22 -25.56 0.90
CA CYS A 68 -1.54 -26.60 0.15
C CYS A 68 -2.46 -27.80 -0.07
N ASN A 69 -2.70 -28.15 -1.34
CA ASN A 69 -3.50 -29.32 -1.67
C ASN A 69 -2.69 -30.62 -1.61
N LEU A 70 -3.36 -31.76 -1.83
CA LEU A 70 -2.81 -33.11 -1.68
C LEU A 70 -1.54 -33.30 -2.50
N GLY A 71 -0.55 -34.00 -1.94
CA GLY A 71 0.62 -34.41 -2.73
C GLY A 71 1.67 -33.33 -2.97
N LEU A 72 1.71 -32.25 -2.18
CA LEU A 72 2.77 -31.24 -2.29
C LEU A 72 4.14 -31.83 -1.92
N VAL A 73 5.08 -31.79 -2.86
CA VAL A 73 6.47 -32.21 -2.64
C VAL A 73 7.37 -30.99 -2.71
N ILE A 74 8.16 -30.78 -1.67
CA ILE A 74 9.19 -29.75 -1.61
C ILE A 74 10.52 -30.43 -1.25
N SER A 75 11.53 -30.25 -2.08
CA SER A 75 12.89 -30.72 -1.81
C SER A 75 13.86 -29.54 -1.79
N ALA A 76 14.49 -29.28 -0.65
CA ALA A 76 15.33 -28.10 -0.46
C ALA A 76 16.73 -28.48 0.01
N VAL A 77 17.75 -28.01 -0.72
CA VAL A 77 19.15 -27.98 -0.25
C VAL A 77 19.44 -26.63 0.42
N ASN A 78 18.97 -25.54 -0.18
CA ASN A 78 19.34 -24.18 0.17
C ASN A 78 18.16 -23.43 0.79
N GLN A 79 17.11 -23.13 -0.01
CA GLN A 79 15.86 -22.56 0.48
C GLN A 79 14.73 -22.63 -0.57
N VAL A 80 13.56 -23.07 -0.11
CA VAL A 80 12.27 -22.89 -0.81
C VAL A 80 11.36 -22.08 0.11
N GLU A 81 10.92 -20.92 -0.36
CA GLU A 81 10.09 -19.99 0.40
C GLU A 81 8.78 -19.71 -0.33
N PHE A 82 7.67 -19.87 0.39
CA PHE A 82 6.37 -19.38 -0.01
C PHE A 82 6.09 -18.14 0.82
N LYS A 83 5.77 -17.02 0.16
CA LYS A 83 5.22 -15.84 0.83
C LYS A 83 3.77 -16.13 1.27
N ALA A 84 3.10 -15.13 1.84
CA ALA A 84 1.76 -15.31 2.38
C ALA A 84 0.71 -15.65 1.30
N ASN A 85 -0.37 -16.31 1.71
CA ASN A 85 -1.57 -16.57 0.91
C ASN A 85 -1.32 -17.32 -0.41
N VAL A 86 -0.25 -18.13 -0.50
CA VAL A 86 0.00 -18.97 -1.68
C VAL A 86 -1.03 -20.11 -1.73
N LEU A 87 -1.47 -20.46 -2.93
CA LEU A 87 -2.38 -21.59 -3.16
C LEU A 87 -1.72 -22.61 -4.08
N THR A 88 -1.64 -23.87 -3.65
CA THR A 88 -1.20 -24.96 -4.53
C THR A 88 -2.34 -25.90 -4.92
N GLY A 89 -2.33 -26.35 -6.17
CA GLY A 89 -3.11 -27.48 -6.65
C GLY A 89 -2.48 -28.81 -6.19
N PRO A 90 -3.13 -29.95 -6.48
CA PRO A 90 -2.60 -31.25 -6.09
C PRO A 90 -1.32 -31.60 -6.87
N ASN A 91 -0.46 -32.41 -6.25
CA ASN A 91 0.75 -33.01 -6.82
C ASN A 91 1.77 -32.00 -7.38
N VAL A 92 1.89 -30.83 -6.75
CA VAL A 92 2.92 -29.84 -7.10
C VAL A 92 4.28 -30.32 -6.60
N TYR A 93 5.31 -30.21 -7.44
CA TYR A 93 6.70 -30.51 -7.08
C TYR A 93 7.57 -29.26 -7.18
N ILE A 94 8.31 -28.97 -6.11
CA ILE A 94 9.21 -27.81 -6.05
C ILE A 94 10.58 -28.24 -5.53
N SER A 95 11.64 -27.81 -6.23
CA SER A 95 13.02 -28.04 -5.79
C SER A 95 13.93 -26.87 -6.15
N ASP A 96 14.80 -26.48 -5.23
CA ASP A 96 15.84 -25.48 -5.52
C ASP A 96 17.06 -26.06 -6.23
N THR A 97 17.13 -27.38 -6.36
CA THR A 97 18.26 -28.07 -6.98
C THR A 97 17.82 -29.23 -7.85
N ASP A 98 18.75 -29.74 -8.65
CA ASP A 98 18.62 -30.95 -9.45
C ASP A 98 19.93 -31.78 -9.31
N HIS A 99 19.97 -32.97 -9.88
CA HIS A 99 21.17 -33.82 -9.89
C HIS A 99 22.19 -33.37 -10.95
N GLN A 100 23.48 -33.46 -10.62
CA GLN A 100 24.52 -33.37 -11.65
C GLN A 100 24.49 -34.59 -12.55
N TYR A 101 24.71 -34.36 -13.85
CA TYR A 101 24.71 -35.43 -14.85
C TYR A 101 25.85 -35.31 -15.87
N ARG A 102 26.69 -34.28 -15.76
CA ARG A 102 27.66 -33.91 -16.80
C ARG A 102 28.90 -34.80 -16.81
N GLU A 103 29.19 -35.52 -15.73
CA GLU A 103 30.35 -36.42 -15.65
C GLU A 103 30.00 -37.81 -16.22
N VAL A 104 30.30 -38.00 -17.50
CA VAL A 104 30.02 -39.27 -18.20
C VAL A 104 30.87 -40.40 -17.60
N GLY A 105 30.23 -41.53 -17.27
CA GLY A 105 30.88 -42.71 -16.69
C GLY A 105 30.73 -42.83 -15.17
N ILE A 106 30.27 -41.77 -14.49
CA ILE A 106 29.92 -41.79 -13.07
C ILE A 106 28.40 -41.87 -12.95
N PRO A 107 27.82 -42.80 -12.18
CA PRO A 107 26.37 -42.82 -11.94
C PRO A 107 25.86 -41.50 -11.37
N ILE A 108 24.69 -41.03 -11.82
CA ILE A 108 24.11 -39.71 -11.45
C ILE A 108 24.07 -39.46 -9.93
N HIS A 109 23.65 -40.46 -9.16
CA HIS A 109 23.57 -40.34 -7.69
C HIS A 109 24.93 -40.11 -7.02
N SER A 110 26.04 -40.38 -7.72
CA SER A 110 27.41 -40.16 -7.24
C SER A 110 28.01 -38.83 -7.72
N GLN A 111 27.33 -38.07 -8.59
CA GLN A 111 27.83 -36.80 -9.13
C GLN A 111 27.45 -35.56 -8.32
N GLY A 112 26.57 -35.70 -7.32
CA GLY A 112 26.11 -34.58 -6.50
C GLY A 112 24.97 -33.76 -7.13
N ILE A 113 24.94 -32.45 -6.86
CA ILE A 113 23.80 -31.56 -7.16
C ILE A 113 24.18 -30.33 -8.00
N THR A 114 23.21 -29.74 -8.70
CA THR A 114 23.43 -28.65 -9.66
C THR A 114 23.92 -27.34 -9.04
N SER A 115 23.54 -27.06 -7.78
CA SER A 115 23.86 -25.79 -7.12
C SER A 115 23.70 -25.89 -5.60
N TYR A 116 24.56 -25.16 -4.89
CA TYR A 116 24.55 -24.98 -3.43
C TYR A 116 24.14 -23.55 -3.01
N SER A 117 23.54 -22.79 -3.93
CA SER A 117 23.10 -21.40 -3.68
C SER A 117 21.79 -21.03 -4.34
N ASN A 118 21.18 -21.94 -5.12
CA ASN A 118 19.87 -21.71 -5.74
C ASN A 118 18.79 -21.51 -4.68
N ARG A 119 17.68 -20.86 -5.06
CA ARG A 119 16.51 -20.66 -4.20
C ARG A 119 15.27 -20.68 -5.06
N VAL A 120 14.16 -21.12 -4.47
CA VAL A 120 12.83 -20.93 -5.05
C VAL A 120 12.02 -20.01 -4.16
N GLU A 121 11.52 -18.92 -4.70
CA GLU A 121 10.61 -17.99 -4.02
C GLU A 121 9.26 -17.98 -4.73
N ILE A 122 8.19 -18.23 -3.98
CA ILE A 122 6.81 -18.15 -4.46
C ILE A 122 6.15 -16.92 -3.87
N GLY A 123 5.88 -15.92 -4.71
CA GLY A 123 5.34 -14.62 -4.33
C GLY A 123 3.95 -14.68 -3.73
N GLU A 124 3.61 -13.64 -2.97
CA GLU A 124 2.37 -13.57 -2.19
C GLU A 124 1.13 -13.73 -3.08
N GLY A 125 0.15 -14.53 -2.65
CA GLY A 125 -1.10 -14.73 -3.40
C GLY A 125 -0.94 -15.48 -4.73
N ALA A 126 0.23 -16.06 -5.03
CA ALA A 126 0.43 -16.83 -6.24
C ALA A 126 -0.39 -18.14 -6.21
N TRP A 127 -0.87 -18.56 -7.39
CA TRP A 127 -1.55 -19.84 -7.57
C TRP A 127 -0.70 -20.79 -8.41
N ILE A 128 -0.36 -21.94 -7.82
CA ILE A 128 0.38 -23.01 -8.48
C ILE A 128 -0.59 -24.11 -8.89
N GLY A 129 -0.80 -24.29 -10.20
CA GLY A 129 -1.74 -25.27 -10.75
C GLY A 129 -1.35 -26.72 -10.48
N ALA A 130 -2.34 -27.62 -10.61
CA ALA A 130 -2.14 -29.05 -10.39
C ALA A 130 -1.00 -29.64 -11.24
N ASN A 131 -0.21 -30.54 -10.66
CA ASN A 131 0.93 -31.21 -11.30
C ASN A 131 2.00 -30.25 -11.86
N ALA A 132 2.07 -28.99 -11.40
CA ALA A 132 3.13 -28.08 -11.81
C ALA A 132 4.46 -28.46 -11.15
N VAL A 133 5.55 -28.23 -11.88
CA VAL A 133 6.93 -28.50 -11.48
C VAL A 133 7.70 -27.17 -11.48
N ILE A 134 8.34 -26.82 -10.38
CA ILE A 134 9.17 -25.61 -10.25
C ILE A 134 10.57 -26.05 -9.79
N VAL A 135 11.58 -25.89 -10.64
CA VAL A 135 12.93 -26.42 -10.35
C VAL A 135 14.03 -25.41 -10.68
N GLY A 136 14.99 -25.25 -9.77
CA GLY A 136 16.23 -24.50 -9.98
C GLY A 136 16.29 -23.21 -9.17
N HIS A 137 16.79 -22.13 -9.78
CA HIS A 137 16.78 -20.79 -9.20
C HIS A 137 15.63 -20.01 -9.82
N VAL A 138 14.50 -19.91 -9.10
CA VAL A 138 13.24 -19.40 -9.65
C VAL A 138 12.53 -18.48 -8.65
N LYS A 139 12.20 -17.27 -9.10
CA LYS A 139 11.27 -16.38 -8.43
C LYS A 139 9.93 -16.33 -9.18
N ILE A 140 8.86 -16.74 -8.51
CA ILE A 140 7.49 -16.54 -8.98
C ILE A 140 6.95 -15.25 -8.36
N GLY A 141 6.54 -14.31 -9.19
CA GLY A 141 6.02 -13.01 -8.76
C GLY A 141 4.67 -13.08 -8.05
N LYS A 142 4.34 -11.98 -7.39
CA LYS A 142 3.10 -11.78 -6.63
C LYS A 142 1.87 -11.95 -7.52
N GLY A 143 0.86 -12.65 -7.00
CA GLY A 143 -0.42 -12.87 -7.71
C GLY A 143 -0.30 -13.59 -9.05
N SER A 144 0.86 -14.19 -9.35
CA SER A 144 1.08 -14.93 -10.60
C SER A 144 0.47 -16.32 -10.56
N VAL A 145 0.12 -16.81 -11.74
CA VAL A 145 -0.57 -18.09 -11.93
C VAL A 145 0.30 -19.02 -12.76
N ILE A 146 0.61 -20.17 -12.19
CA ILE A 146 1.24 -21.29 -12.91
C ILE A 146 0.13 -22.24 -13.35
N SER A 147 -0.08 -22.39 -14.65
CA SER A 147 -1.11 -23.29 -15.17
C SER A 147 -0.79 -24.74 -14.83
N ALA A 148 -1.81 -25.60 -14.75
CA ALA A 148 -1.63 -27.03 -14.49
C ALA A 148 -0.68 -27.70 -15.51
N ASN A 149 0.06 -28.73 -15.06
CA ASN A 149 1.05 -29.48 -15.84
C ASN A 149 2.16 -28.62 -16.47
N SER A 150 2.54 -27.51 -15.83
CA SER A 150 3.60 -26.62 -16.33
C SER A 150 4.95 -26.90 -15.65
N VAL A 151 6.05 -26.70 -16.37
CA VAL A 151 7.42 -26.81 -15.85
C VAL A 151 8.08 -25.45 -15.88
N VAL A 152 8.33 -24.87 -14.71
CA VAL A 152 8.91 -23.55 -14.53
C VAL A 152 10.37 -23.69 -14.10
N THR A 153 11.28 -23.19 -14.94
CA THR A 153 12.74 -23.23 -14.71
C THR A 153 13.37 -21.84 -14.78
N GLY A 154 12.55 -20.79 -14.68
CA GLY A 154 13.01 -19.41 -14.70
C GLY A 154 11.92 -18.47 -14.19
N ASP A 155 12.33 -17.25 -13.89
CA ASP A 155 11.49 -16.29 -13.17
C ASP A 155 10.19 -15.94 -13.90
N VAL A 156 9.15 -15.71 -13.09
CA VAL A 156 7.84 -15.24 -13.53
C VAL A 156 7.60 -13.87 -12.90
N PRO A 157 7.44 -12.79 -13.67
CA PRO A 157 7.13 -11.47 -13.12
C PRO A 157 5.80 -11.44 -12.37
N ASP A 158 5.58 -10.40 -11.58
CA ASP A 158 4.31 -10.17 -10.87
C ASP A 158 3.10 -10.12 -11.83
N TYR A 159 1.97 -10.63 -11.36
CA TYR A 159 0.68 -10.61 -12.05
C TYR A 159 0.78 -11.11 -13.50
N CYS A 160 1.40 -12.28 -13.67
CA CYS A 160 1.53 -12.99 -14.94
C CYS A 160 0.88 -14.37 -14.84
N VAL A 161 0.33 -14.85 -15.95
CA VAL A 161 -0.11 -16.25 -16.10
C VAL A 161 0.88 -16.95 -17.01
N VAL A 162 1.49 -18.05 -16.54
CA VAL A 162 2.38 -18.88 -17.35
C VAL A 162 1.82 -20.28 -17.54
N GLY A 163 2.25 -20.96 -18.60
CA GLY A 163 1.94 -22.36 -18.78
C GLY A 163 2.82 -23.09 -19.81
N GLY A 164 2.83 -24.42 -19.74
CA GLY A 164 3.57 -25.31 -20.64
C GLY A 164 4.88 -25.84 -20.04
N SER A 165 5.63 -26.61 -20.84
CA SER A 165 6.94 -27.19 -20.48
C SER A 165 7.91 -27.00 -21.65
N PRO A 166 8.89 -26.06 -21.56
CA PRO A 166 9.05 -25.07 -20.48
C PRO A 166 7.91 -24.05 -20.47
N ALA A 167 7.59 -23.53 -19.28
CA ALA A 167 6.52 -22.57 -19.08
C ALA A 167 6.81 -21.24 -19.79
N LYS A 168 5.79 -20.67 -20.43
CA LYS A 168 5.84 -19.37 -21.12
C LYS A 168 4.73 -18.48 -20.62
N ILE A 169 4.96 -17.16 -20.62
CA ILE A 169 3.92 -16.17 -20.30
C ILE A 169 2.80 -16.24 -21.34
N LEU A 170 1.60 -16.52 -20.83
CA LEU A 170 0.33 -16.59 -21.57
C LEU A 170 -0.49 -15.31 -21.42
N ARG A 171 -0.41 -14.67 -20.25
CA ARG A 171 -1.09 -13.40 -19.96
C ARG A 171 -0.26 -12.52 -19.03
N VAL A 172 -0.41 -11.21 -19.22
CA VAL A 172 0.16 -10.17 -18.37
C VAL A 172 -0.99 -9.24 -18.00
N TYR A 173 -1.19 -8.98 -16.71
CA TYR A 173 -2.15 -7.97 -16.26
C TYR A 173 -1.74 -6.57 -16.75
N ASP A 174 -2.67 -5.72 -17.13
CA ASP A 174 -2.39 -4.34 -17.52
C ASP A 174 -3.11 -3.37 -16.56
N PRO A 175 -2.38 -2.55 -15.78
CA PRO A 175 -2.99 -1.60 -14.86
C PRO A 175 -3.75 -0.48 -15.59
N GLY A 176 -3.30 -0.09 -16.79
CA GLY A 176 -3.95 0.94 -17.61
C GLY A 176 -5.39 0.57 -17.95
N SER A 177 -5.60 -0.59 -18.58
CA SER A 177 -6.93 -1.09 -18.92
C SER A 177 -7.65 -1.78 -17.75
N GLY A 178 -6.89 -2.26 -16.76
CA GLY A 178 -7.38 -3.18 -15.74
C GLY A 178 -7.86 -4.50 -16.36
N GLN A 179 -7.06 -5.12 -17.22
CA GLN A 179 -7.40 -6.40 -17.85
C GLN A 179 -6.19 -7.34 -17.94
N TRP A 180 -6.44 -8.64 -18.05
CA TRP A 180 -5.41 -9.62 -18.35
C TRP A 180 -5.21 -9.73 -19.87
N LEU A 181 -4.13 -9.15 -20.38
CA LEU A 181 -3.80 -9.16 -21.80
C LEU A 181 -3.16 -10.50 -22.18
N ARG A 182 -3.69 -11.15 -23.22
CA ARG A 182 -3.10 -12.38 -23.76
C ARG A 182 -1.81 -12.06 -24.51
N THR A 183 -0.77 -12.87 -24.30
CA THR A 183 0.52 -12.72 -24.98
C THR A 183 0.80 -13.94 -25.87
N ARG A 184 1.28 -13.70 -27.09
CA ARG A 184 1.65 -14.75 -28.05
C ARG A 184 3.15 -15.00 -28.11
N SER A 185 3.96 -14.10 -27.55
CA SER A 185 5.41 -14.21 -27.56
C SER A 185 6.04 -13.55 -26.32
N LYS A 186 7.29 -13.94 -26.01
CA LYS A 186 8.09 -13.30 -24.96
C LYS A 186 8.27 -11.79 -25.20
N ARG A 187 8.42 -11.37 -26.46
CA ARG A 187 8.57 -9.95 -26.84
C ARG A 187 7.32 -9.14 -26.52
N GLU A 188 6.13 -9.70 -26.76
CA GLU A 188 4.86 -9.04 -26.46
C GLU A 188 4.65 -8.89 -24.94
N ALA A 189 4.92 -9.95 -24.18
CA ALA A 189 4.90 -9.88 -22.72
C ALA A 189 5.88 -8.83 -22.19
N GLY A 190 7.11 -8.82 -22.69
CA GLY A 190 8.13 -7.83 -22.31
C GLY A 190 7.69 -6.39 -22.55
N ARG A 191 7.02 -6.08 -23.67
CA ARG A 191 6.50 -4.73 -23.92
C ARG A 191 5.44 -4.28 -22.92
N ILE A 192 4.57 -5.20 -22.48
CA ILE A 192 3.53 -4.86 -21.49
C ILE A 192 4.18 -4.60 -20.13
N LEU A 193 5.16 -5.43 -19.74
CA LEU A 193 5.90 -5.26 -18.49
C LEU A 193 6.71 -3.95 -18.47
N GLU A 194 7.38 -3.60 -19.56
CA GLU A 194 8.07 -2.30 -19.64
C GLU A 194 7.10 -1.13 -19.57
N ARG A 195 5.93 -1.22 -20.23
CA ARG A 195 4.88 -0.19 -20.11
C ARG A 195 4.39 -0.05 -18.66
N ARG A 196 4.29 -1.13 -17.88
CA ARG A 196 3.89 -1.03 -16.46
C ARG A 196 4.87 -0.17 -15.66
N LYS A 197 6.17 -0.32 -15.90
CA LYS A 197 7.21 0.51 -15.26
C LYS A 197 7.09 1.98 -15.65
N GLU A 198 6.74 2.25 -16.91
CA GLU A 198 6.53 3.61 -17.42
C GLU A 198 5.21 4.23 -16.94
N GLN A 199 4.18 3.40 -16.73
CA GLN A 199 2.81 3.78 -16.36
C GLN A 199 2.28 2.84 -15.27
N PRO A 200 2.75 3.00 -14.02
CA PRO A 200 2.31 2.15 -12.92
C PRO A 200 0.82 2.37 -12.60
N LEU A 201 0.24 1.51 -11.78
CA LEU A 201 -1.13 1.72 -11.30
C LEU A 201 -1.19 2.90 -10.33
N LEU A 202 -0.20 2.99 -9.43
CA LEU A 202 -0.18 3.93 -8.32
C LEU A 202 1.18 4.61 -8.21
N SER A 203 1.19 5.94 -8.09
CA SER A 203 2.32 6.71 -7.57
C SER A 203 2.02 7.09 -6.13
N ILE A 204 2.87 6.68 -5.19
CA ILE A 204 2.83 7.17 -3.81
C ILE A 204 3.76 8.39 -3.75
N CYS A 205 3.17 9.56 -3.60
CA CYS A 205 3.83 10.86 -3.65
C CYS A 205 4.03 11.40 -2.22
N ILE A 206 5.28 11.46 -1.76
CA ILE A 206 5.68 11.82 -0.41
C ILE A 206 6.42 13.16 -0.42
N PRO A 207 5.84 14.27 0.05
CA PRO A 207 6.61 15.44 0.44
C PRO A 207 7.32 15.16 1.78
N THR A 208 8.57 15.61 1.93
CA THR A 208 9.30 15.48 3.21
C THR A 208 10.16 16.70 3.49
N TYR A 209 10.37 17.00 4.77
CA TYR A 209 11.28 18.06 5.22
C TYR A 209 11.75 17.79 6.65
N ASN A 210 13.06 17.55 6.84
CA ASN A 210 13.71 17.36 8.13
C ASN A 210 13.04 16.28 9.02
N ARG A 211 12.72 15.13 8.41
CA ARG A 211 12.00 14.02 9.05
C ARG A 211 12.58 12.65 8.66
N ALA A 212 13.91 12.55 8.57
CA ALA A 212 14.59 11.33 8.10
C ALA A 212 14.09 10.03 8.75
N ARG A 213 13.87 10.05 10.07
CA ARG A 213 13.41 8.89 10.84
C ARG A 213 11.97 8.48 10.53
N ASP A 214 11.07 9.44 10.34
CA ASP A 214 9.68 9.17 9.99
C ASP A 214 9.60 8.67 8.55
N LEU A 215 10.30 9.34 7.63
CA LEU A 215 10.41 8.93 6.24
C LEU A 215 10.94 7.49 6.12
N GLU A 216 11.99 7.11 6.86
CA GLU A 216 12.51 5.74 6.84
C GLU A 216 11.45 4.72 7.27
N GLN A 217 10.67 5.02 8.32
CA GLN A 217 9.57 4.15 8.75
C GLN A 217 8.44 4.09 7.73
N CYS A 218 8.11 5.22 7.11
CA CYS A 218 7.12 5.29 6.03
C CYS A 218 7.54 4.41 4.85
N LEU A 219 8.77 4.57 4.34
CA LEU A 219 9.32 3.76 3.26
C LEU A 219 9.37 2.28 3.64
N ALA A 220 9.79 1.93 4.87
CA ALA A 220 9.77 0.55 5.35
C ALA A 220 8.34 -0.05 5.34
N SER A 221 7.34 0.72 5.79
CA SER A 221 5.94 0.27 5.82
C SER A 221 5.35 0.04 4.43
N ILE A 222 5.80 0.80 3.43
CA ILE A 222 5.42 0.66 2.02
C ILE A 222 6.12 -0.57 1.43
N TYR A 223 7.45 -0.58 1.42
CA TYR A 223 8.25 -1.59 0.73
C TYR A 223 8.14 -2.99 1.32
N SER A 224 7.84 -3.12 2.62
CA SER A 224 7.53 -4.41 3.23
C SER A 224 6.29 -5.10 2.64
N GLN A 225 5.38 -4.35 2.01
CA GLN A 225 4.16 -4.88 1.39
C GLN A 225 4.24 -5.00 -0.13
N ILE A 226 4.85 -4.01 -0.80
CA ILE A 226 4.91 -3.95 -2.27
C ILE A 226 6.18 -4.57 -2.85
N GLY A 227 7.26 -4.70 -2.07
CA GLY A 227 8.56 -5.13 -2.58
C GLY A 227 9.00 -4.28 -3.77
N ASP A 228 9.44 -4.91 -4.84
CA ASP A 228 9.89 -4.26 -6.09
C ASP A 228 8.86 -4.42 -7.22
N THR A 229 7.57 -4.32 -6.88
CA THR A 229 6.49 -4.52 -7.86
C THR A 229 6.44 -3.40 -8.91
N ASP A 230 6.19 -3.75 -10.17
CA ASP A 230 6.08 -2.79 -11.28
C ASP A 230 4.74 -2.06 -11.35
N LEU A 231 3.81 -2.37 -10.43
CA LEU A 231 2.50 -1.70 -10.35
C LEU A 231 2.50 -0.42 -9.50
N VAL A 232 3.54 -0.19 -8.70
CA VAL A 232 3.62 0.94 -7.78
C VAL A 232 4.97 1.61 -7.92
N GLU A 233 4.97 2.93 -8.08
CA GLU A 233 6.19 3.73 -7.89
C GLU A 233 6.08 4.56 -6.62
N VAL A 234 7.21 4.87 -6.01
CA VAL A 234 7.29 5.78 -4.87
C VAL A 234 8.08 7.01 -5.30
N ARG A 235 7.51 8.19 -5.08
CA ARG A 235 8.14 9.47 -5.37
C ARG A 235 8.29 10.27 -4.10
N VAL A 236 9.50 10.72 -3.82
CA VAL A 236 9.78 11.56 -2.65
C VAL A 236 10.33 12.91 -3.10
N SER A 237 9.73 13.99 -2.59
CA SER A 237 10.26 15.33 -2.78
C SER A 237 10.80 15.87 -1.46
N ASP A 238 12.12 15.88 -1.35
CA ASP A 238 12.87 16.43 -0.22
C ASP A 238 12.92 17.96 -0.34
N ASN A 239 12.30 18.65 0.62
CA ASN A 239 12.14 20.10 0.59
C ASN A 239 13.37 20.86 1.10
N ALA A 240 14.55 20.49 0.60
CA ALA A 240 15.85 20.98 1.05
C ALA A 240 16.16 20.63 2.53
N SER A 241 15.97 19.38 2.93
CA SER A 241 16.28 18.94 4.30
C SER A 241 17.78 19.03 4.60
N ASP A 242 18.10 19.36 5.85
CA ASP A 242 19.47 19.48 6.38
C ASP A 242 19.83 18.33 7.35
N ASP A 243 18.90 17.39 7.56
CA ASP A 243 19.10 16.18 8.36
C ASP A 243 19.53 14.97 7.50
N GLU A 244 19.44 13.75 8.04
CA GLU A 244 19.83 12.51 7.34
C GLU A 244 18.87 12.05 6.22
N THR A 245 17.91 12.89 5.81
CA THR A 245 16.94 12.56 4.76
C THR A 245 17.61 12.14 3.44
N PRO A 246 18.66 12.84 2.93
CA PRO A 246 19.34 12.43 1.70
C PRO A 246 19.97 11.03 1.78
N GLU A 247 20.54 10.66 2.94
CA GLU A 247 21.16 9.36 3.17
C GLU A 247 20.11 8.23 3.19
N VAL A 248 18.96 8.47 3.81
CA VAL A 248 17.82 7.53 3.78
C VAL A 248 17.36 7.30 2.34
N LEU A 249 17.14 8.38 1.59
CA LEU A 249 16.68 8.31 0.19
C LEU A 249 17.66 7.57 -0.70
N LYS A 250 18.96 7.87 -0.58
CA LYS A 250 20.01 7.18 -1.34
C LYS A 250 20.01 5.67 -1.07
N ARG A 251 19.97 5.27 0.21
CA ARG A 251 19.97 3.85 0.60
C ARG A 251 18.76 3.11 0.05
N TYR A 252 17.57 3.69 0.14
CA TYR A 252 16.36 3.05 -0.39
C TYR A 252 16.36 3.02 -1.93
N ALA A 253 16.89 4.04 -2.61
CA ALA A 253 16.97 4.04 -4.08
C ALA A 253 17.96 3.00 -4.63
N GLU A 254 19.04 2.71 -3.89
CA GLU A 254 19.95 1.61 -4.21
C GLU A 254 19.28 0.24 -4.07
N GLN A 255 18.35 0.10 -3.12
CA GLN A 255 17.64 -1.15 -2.86
C GLN A 255 16.39 -1.34 -3.73
N TYR A 256 15.69 -0.27 -4.07
CA TYR A 256 14.40 -0.28 -4.76
C TYR A 256 14.44 0.66 -5.98
N PRO A 257 14.67 0.12 -7.19
CA PRO A 257 14.73 0.91 -8.42
C PRO A 257 13.46 1.72 -8.73
N GLY A 258 12.31 1.32 -8.17
CA GLY A 258 11.04 2.05 -8.27
C GLY A 258 10.92 3.28 -7.35
N LEU A 259 11.91 3.56 -6.48
CA LEU A 259 11.99 4.81 -5.74
C LEU A 259 12.61 5.90 -6.62
N HIS A 260 11.88 6.98 -6.83
CA HIS A 260 12.41 8.20 -7.42
C HIS A 260 12.37 9.32 -6.39
N TYR A 261 13.44 10.08 -6.27
CA TYR A 261 13.45 11.23 -5.37
C TYR A 261 14.14 12.43 -6.00
N GLU A 262 13.71 13.61 -5.58
CA GLU A 262 14.30 14.89 -5.95
C GLU A 262 14.43 15.75 -4.70
N ARG A 263 15.52 16.52 -4.62
CA ARG A 263 15.74 17.49 -3.55
C ARG A 263 15.60 18.89 -4.14
N ASN A 264 14.69 19.68 -3.56
CA ASN A 264 14.53 21.09 -3.89
C ASN A 264 15.80 21.87 -3.52
N ALA A 265 16.11 22.92 -4.28
CA ALA A 265 17.26 23.78 -4.00
C ALA A 265 17.10 24.58 -2.69
N GLU A 266 15.86 24.90 -2.34
CA GLU A 266 15.46 25.61 -1.12
C GLU A 266 14.11 25.07 -0.62
N ASN A 267 13.77 25.38 0.64
CA ASN A 267 12.46 25.02 1.18
C ASN A 267 11.37 25.92 0.57
N ILE A 268 10.54 25.34 -0.29
CA ILE A 268 9.45 26.05 -1.00
C ILE A 268 8.10 26.03 -0.24
N GLY A 269 8.09 25.54 1.01
CA GLY A 269 6.86 25.33 1.78
C GLY A 269 6.15 24.01 1.46
N ALA A 270 5.18 23.63 2.30
CA ALA A 270 4.52 22.32 2.23
C ALA A 270 3.63 22.16 0.97
N ASP A 271 2.69 23.07 0.74
CA ASP A 271 1.75 22.97 -0.38
C ASP A 271 2.46 22.96 -1.75
N PRO A 272 3.45 23.84 -2.01
CA PRO A 272 4.22 23.79 -3.27
C PRO A 272 5.01 22.49 -3.40
N ASN A 273 5.54 21.95 -2.30
CA ASN A 273 6.24 20.66 -2.32
C ASN A 273 5.29 19.48 -2.60
N ILE A 274 4.06 19.52 -2.07
CA ILE A 274 2.98 18.55 -2.40
C ILE A 274 2.66 18.63 -3.90
N LEU A 275 2.46 19.83 -4.45
CA LEU A 275 2.20 20.02 -5.88
C LEU A 275 3.35 19.48 -6.72
N HIS A 276 4.60 19.75 -6.33
CA HIS A 276 5.80 19.28 -7.02
C HIS A 276 5.82 17.75 -7.10
N VAL A 277 5.73 17.04 -5.97
CA VAL A 277 5.81 15.57 -5.95
C VAL A 277 4.63 14.89 -6.64
N VAL A 278 3.42 15.45 -6.53
CA VAL A 278 2.23 14.94 -7.22
C VAL A 278 2.37 15.11 -8.72
N GLY A 279 2.88 16.25 -9.19
CA GLY A 279 3.10 16.54 -10.60
C GLY A 279 4.16 15.65 -11.27
N GLN A 280 5.00 14.99 -10.49
CA GLN A 280 5.98 14.03 -11.01
C GLN A 280 5.43 12.61 -11.17
N GLY A 281 4.29 12.29 -10.55
CA GLY A 281 3.70 10.95 -10.57
C GLY A 281 3.27 10.51 -11.97
N LYS A 282 3.62 9.27 -12.33
CA LYS A 282 3.31 8.64 -13.62
C LYS A 282 2.17 7.64 -13.55
N GLY A 283 1.81 7.23 -12.34
CA GLY A 283 0.79 6.25 -12.05
C GLY A 283 -0.58 6.68 -12.59
N LYS A 284 -1.44 5.70 -12.85
CA LYS A 284 -2.85 5.97 -13.15
C LYS A 284 -3.54 6.73 -12.02
N PHE A 285 -3.15 6.41 -10.78
CA PHE A 285 -3.55 7.09 -9.57
C PHE A 285 -2.36 7.75 -8.89
N LEU A 286 -2.57 8.96 -8.37
CA LEU A 286 -1.63 9.74 -7.58
C LEU A 286 -2.14 9.71 -6.14
N LYS A 287 -1.39 9.09 -5.25
CA LYS A 287 -1.69 9.09 -3.83
C LYS A 287 -0.76 10.04 -3.12
N ILE A 288 -1.34 11.00 -2.40
CA ILE A 288 -0.57 11.86 -1.51
C ILE A 288 -0.32 11.07 -0.22
N GLN A 289 0.88 11.19 0.35
CA GLN A 289 1.32 10.42 1.52
C GLN A 289 2.21 11.28 2.41
N GLY A 290 1.78 11.53 3.65
CA GLY A 290 2.63 12.10 4.68
C GLY A 290 3.80 11.18 5.00
N ASP A 291 4.98 11.76 5.22
CA ASP A 291 6.19 11.04 5.62
C ASP A 291 6.12 10.46 7.05
N ASP A 292 5.13 10.89 7.83
CA ASP A 292 4.85 10.50 9.21
C ASP A 292 3.64 9.57 9.37
N ASP A 293 3.07 9.11 8.25
CA ASP A 293 2.01 8.12 8.20
C ASP A 293 2.57 6.78 7.69
N PHE A 294 2.36 5.72 8.48
CA PHE A 294 2.91 4.39 8.22
C PHE A 294 1.78 3.40 7.92
N TYR A 295 1.90 2.64 6.84
CA TYR A 295 0.88 1.66 6.49
C TYR A 295 0.83 0.51 7.50
N VAL A 296 -0.39 0.19 7.93
CA VAL A 296 -0.67 -1.07 8.62
C VAL A 296 -0.44 -2.24 7.65
N GLN A 297 0.21 -3.31 8.11
CA GLN A 297 0.46 -4.48 7.28
C GLN A 297 -0.82 -5.07 6.67
N GLY A 298 -0.76 -5.44 5.40
CA GLY A 298 -1.88 -6.04 4.67
C GLY A 298 -2.97 -5.04 4.23
N THR A 299 -2.64 -3.76 4.09
CA THR A 299 -3.59 -2.71 3.65
C THR A 299 -3.30 -2.21 2.24
N LEU A 300 -2.03 -2.14 1.84
CA LEU A 300 -1.64 -1.56 0.55
C LEU A 300 -2.01 -2.47 -0.64
N ILE A 301 -1.95 -3.78 -0.46
CA ILE A 301 -2.33 -4.73 -1.53
C ILE A 301 -3.83 -4.76 -1.79
N PRO A 302 -4.71 -4.84 -0.76
CA PRO A 302 -6.14 -4.64 -0.96
C PRO A 302 -6.47 -3.27 -1.59
N LEU A 303 -5.70 -2.22 -1.29
CA LEU A 303 -5.89 -0.92 -1.93
C LEU A 303 -5.69 -1.00 -3.46
N LEU A 304 -4.68 -1.74 -3.96
CA LEU A 304 -4.51 -1.93 -5.41
C LEU A 304 -5.75 -2.57 -6.06
N HIS A 305 -6.43 -3.48 -5.37
CA HIS A 305 -7.70 -4.03 -5.84
C HIS A 305 -8.82 -2.99 -5.88
N VAL A 306 -8.92 -2.11 -4.88
CA VAL A 306 -9.86 -0.99 -4.88
C VAL A 306 -9.61 -0.07 -6.08
N LEU A 307 -8.36 0.32 -6.33
CA LEU A 307 -7.99 1.16 -7.48
C LEU A 307 -8.39 0.53 -8.82
N HIS A 308 -8.29 -0.80 -8.93
CA HIS A 308 -8.73 -1.53 -10.11
C HIS A 308 -10.26 -1.54 -10.26
N THR A 309 -10.98 -1.86 -9.19
CA THR A 309 -12.44 -2.00 -9.18
C THR A 309 -13.10 -0.64 -9.43
N TYR A 310 -12.60 0.41 -8.78
CA TYR A 310 -13.11 1.78 -8.86
C TYR A 310 -12.28 2.64 -9.83
N LYS A 311 -11.75 2.04 -10.90
CA LYS A 311 -10.80 2.68 -11.83
C LYS A 311 -11.31 3.93 -12.57
N ASN A 312 -12.61 4.19 -12.50
CA ASN A 312 -13.28 5.32 -13.14
C ASN A 312 -13.60 6.47 -12.18
N CYS A 313 -13.39 6.29 -10.87
CA CYS A 313 -13.53 7.34 -9.88
C CYS A 313 -12.39 8.36 -10.03
N SER A 314 -12.72 9.65 -10.04
CA SER A 314 -11.75 10.74 -10.07
C SER A 314 -11.03 10.89 -8.73
N VAL A 315 -11.76 10.72 -7.64
CA VAL A 315 -11.26 10.78 -6.27
C VAL A 315 -11.54 9.46 -5.56
N ILE A 316 -10.54 8.95 -4.84
CA ILE A 316 -10.68 7.84 -3.92
C ILE A 316 -10.21 8.34 -2.55
N HIS A 317 -11.13 8.36 -1.59
CA HIS A 317 -10.88 8.86 -0.24
C HIS A 317 -10.77 7.69 0.75
N ILE A 318 -9.77 7.70 1.62
CA ILE A 318 -9.62 6.71 2.71
C ILE A 318 -10.22 7.32 3.97
N ASP A 319 -11.37 6.81 4.41
CA ASP A 319 -11.99 7.24 5.66
C ASP A 319 -11.32 6.53 6.86
N LEU A 320 -10.76 7.35 7.75
CA LEU A 320 -10.04 6.92 8.94
C LEU A 320 -10.95 6.68 10.16
N LEU A 321 -12.16 7.24 10.14
CA LEU A 321 -13.02 7.31 11.33
C LEU A 321 -13.96 6.11 11.43
N GLN A 322 -14.39 5.58 10.29
CA GLN A 322 -15.34 4.46 10.23
C GLN A 322 -14.66 3.25 9.61
N PRO A 323 -14.03 2.36 10.40
CA PRO A 323 -13.39 1.16 9.86
C PRO A 323 -14.40 0.03 9.64
N THR A 324 -15.46 0.27 8.86
CA THR A 324 -16.46 -0.77 8.54
C THR A 324 -15.90 -1.86 7.60
N GLY A 325 -14.79 -1.57 6.92
CA GLY A 325 -14.19 -2.39 5.87
C GLY A 325 -14.90 -2.25 4.52
N LEU A 326 -15.95 -1.43 4.43
CA LEU A 326 -16.73 -1.22 3.21
C LEU A 326 -16.04 -0.26 2.25
N VAL A 327 -16.35 -0.42 0.96
CA VAL A 327 -16.02 0.57 -0.06
C VAL A 327 -17.30 1.02 -0.71
N GLU A 328 -17.59 2.32 -0.63
CA GLU A 328 -18.80 2.92 -1.19
C GLU A 328 -18.41 3.81 -2.38
N ALA A 329 -19.12 3.67 -3.50
CA ALA A 329 -19.00 4.60 -4.62
C ALA A 329 -20.26 5.45 -4.71
N ASP A 330 -20.08 6.72 -5.05
CA ASP A 330 -21.15 7.70 -5.17
C ASP A 330 -20.69 8.79 -6.17
N GLU A 331 -21.55 9.77 -6.44
CA GLU A 331 -21.26 10.83 -7.39
C GLU A 331 -21.73 12.22 -6.96
N GLY A 332 -20.94 13.23 -7.33
CA GLY A 332 -21.25 14.65 -7.13
C GLY A 332 -20.59 15.27 -5.90
N LEU A 333 -20.43 16.60 -5.95
CA LEU A 333 -19.71 17.36 -4.91
C LEU A 333 -20.47 17.34 -3.57
N GLU A 334 -21.79 17.46 -3.58
CA GLU A 334 -22.62 17.40 -2.36
C GLU A 334 -22.49 16.05 -1.64
N ALA A 335 -22.58 14.95 -2.40
CA ALA A 335 -22.41 13.61 -1.83
C ALA A 335 -21.01 13.43 -1.25
N PHE A 336 -19.98 13.96 -1.93
CA PHE A 336 -18.61 13.94 -1.44
C PHE A 336 -18.42 14.77 -0.17
N LEU A 337 -18.95 15.99 -0.12
CA LEU A 337 -18.92 16.86 1.07
C LEU A 337 -19.60 16.19 2.26
N HIS A 338 -20.76 15.57 2.03
CA HIS A 338 -21.49 14.85 3.06
C HIS A 338 -20.69 13.67 3.63
N LYS A 339 -20.06 12.85 2.77
CA LYS A 339 -19.34 11.63 3.15
C LYS A 339 -17.93 11.86 3.69
N SER A 340 -17.17 12.80 3.13
CA SER A 340 -15.75 13.01 3.45
C SER A 340 -15.50 14.25 4.31
N SER A 341 -16.26 15.34 4.10
CA SER A 341 -16.16 16.57 4.90
C SER A 341 -14.71 17.06 5.09
N ILE A 342 -14.41 17.67 6.23
CA ILE A 342 -13.08 18.13 6.63
C ILE A 342 -12.03 17.00 6.65
N TYR A 343 -12.44 15.73 6.71
CA TYR A 343 -11.49 14.61 6.72
C TYR A 343 -10.84 14.36 5.36
N SER A 344 -11.43 14.88 4.27
CA SER A 344 -10.77 14.97 2.95
C SER A 344 -9.51 15.85 2.95
N SER A 345 -9.28 16.61 4.02
CA SER A 345 -8.06 17.39 4.22
C SER A 345 -6.84 16.55 4.61
N PHE A 346 -7.04 15.34 5.13
CA PHE A 346 -5.93 14.46 5.50
C PHE A 346 -5.23 13.94 4.23
N ILE A 347 -4.01 14.42 3.98
CA ILE A 347 -3.34 14.20 2.69
C ILE A 347 -3.14 12.70 2.39
N SER A 348 -2.80 11.89 3.39
CA SER A 348 -2.63 10.44 3.24
C SER A 348 -3.93 9.70 2.94
N ALA A 349 -5.09 10.33 3.14
CA ALA A 349 -6.37 9.78 2.73
C ALA A 349 -6.77 10.12 1.28
N THR A 350 -5.93 10.84 0.55
CA THR A 350 -6.27 11.37 -0.77
C THR A 350 -5.59 10.58 -1.89
N ILE A 351 -6.41 10.04 -2.80
CA ILE A 351 -5.96 9.40 -4.03
C ILE A 351 -6.72 10.02 -5.21
N LEU A 352 -5.96 10.46 -6.22
CA LEU A 352 -6.45 11.23 -7.36
C LEU A 352 -6.19 10.44 -8.64
N ARG A 353 -7.20 10.32 -9.52
CA ARG A 353 -6.95 9.80 -10.87
C ARG A 353 -6.15 10.82 -11.67
N ARG A 354 -4.96 10.44 -12.14
CA ARG A 354 -4.00 11.36 -12.77
C ARG A 354 -4.60 12.10 -13.97
N GLU A 355 -5.32 11.39 -14.84
CA GLU A 355 -5.96 11.98 -16.03
C GLU A 355 -6.95 13.10 -15.69
N ASP A 356 -7.69 12.96 -14.59
CA ASP A 356 -8.65 13.98 -14.13
C ASP A 356 -7.90 15.15 -13.45
N TRP A 357 -6.83 14.85 -12.70
CA TRP A 357 -5.97 15.87 -12.07
C TRP A 357 -5.22 16.72 -13.10
N GLU A 358 -4.72 16.12 -14.18
CA GLU A 358 -4.03 16.83 -15.27
C GLU A 358 -4.93 17.88 -15.93
N GLN A 359 -6.25 17.65 -15.95
CA GLN A 359 -7.24 18.55 -16.53
C GLN A 359 -7.59 19.76 -15.65
N ILE A 360 -7.12 19.83 -14.40
CA ILE A 360 -7.27 21.02 -13.56
C ILE A 360 -6.50 22.18 -14.22
N GLU A 361 -7.18 23.29 -14.48
CA GLU A 361 -6.63 24.44 -15.21
C GLU A 361 -5.50 25.12 -14.44
N ASP A 362 -5.78 25.57 -13.22
CA ASP A 362 -4.78 26.13 -12.32
C ASP A 362 -4.67 25.25 -11.07
N LYS A 363 -3.57 24.49 -10.98
CA LYS A 363 -3.26 23.60 -9.84
C LYS A 363 -2.62 24.36 -8.68
N SER A 364 -2.19 25.60 -8.91
CA SER A 364 -1.52 26.45 -7.93
C SER A 364 -2.48 27.30 -7.08
N LEU A 365 -3.78 27.27 -7.40
CA LEU A 365 -4.79 27.86 -6.53
C LEU A 365 -4.72 27.24 -5.14
N TYR A 366 -4.76 28.12 -4.12
CA TYR A 366 -4.74 27.77 -2.70
C TYR A 366 -3.46 27.11 -2.17
N LEU A 367 -2.28 27.34 -2.78
CA LEU A 367 -0.99 26.87 -2.23
C LEU A 367 -0.54 27.58 -0.94
N ASP A 368 -1.33 28.53 -0.42
CA ASP A 368 -1.11 29.21 0.86
C ASP A 368 -2.06 28.72 1.97
N SER A 369 -2.82 27.66 1.68
CA SER A 369 -4.00 27.26 2.45
C SER A 369 -3.77 26.08 3.40
N SER A 370 -2.70 25.30 3.18
CA SER A 370 -2.47 23.97 3.76
C SER A 370 -3.46 22.88 3.33
N PHE A 371 -4.40 23.22 2.44
CA PHE A 371 -5.49 22.35 1.95
C PHE A 371 -5.66 22.39 0.42
N ASN A 372 -4.62 22.71 -0.34
CA ASN A 372 -4.65 22.73 -1.80
C ASN A 372 -5.18 21.44 -2.44
N GLN A 373 -4.95 20.29 -1.82
CA GLN A 373 -5.50 19.00 -2.21
C GLN A 373 -7.03 18.90 -2.11
N ILE A 374 -7.68 19.68 -1.24
CA ILE A 374 -9.15 19.77 -1.21
C ILE A 374 -9.64 20.43 -2.49
N TYR A 375 -9.04 21.58 -2.87
CA TYR A 375 -9.39 22.24 -4.12
C TYR A 375 -9.25 21.29 -5.33
N TRP A 376 -8.16 20.50 -5.39
CA TRP A 376 -8.00 19.52 -6.47
C TRP A 376 -9.11 18.46 -6.49
N GLN A 377 -9.49 17.90 -5.33
CA GLN A 377 -10.58 16.92 -5.24
C GLN A 377 -11.90 17.48 -5.80
N TYR A 378 -12.29 18.68 -5.37
CA TYR A 378 -13.55 19.31 -5.83
C TYR A 378 -13.49 19.76 -7.30
N ALA A 379 -12.34 20.29 -7.76
CA ALA A 379 -12.15 20.67 -9.17
C ALA A 379 -12.23 19.45 -10.11
N MET A 380 -11.70 18.30 -9.68
CA MET A 380 -11.81 17.04 -10.41
C MET A 380 -13.25 16.52 -10.41
N LEU A 381 -13.92 16.58 -9.25
CA LEU A 381 -15.31 16.12 -9.09
C LEU A 381 -16.31 16.97 -9.89
N GLU A 382 -16.03 18.25 -10.11
CA GLU A 382 -16.86 19.11 -10.96
C GLU A 382 -16.93 18.60 -12.41
N ARG A 383 -15.84 17.95 -12.88
CA ARG A 383 -15.72 17.41 -14.24
C ARG A 383 -16.07 15.93 -14.33
N ASN A 384 -15.52 15.12 -13.43
CA ASN A 384 -15.81 13.71 -13.30
C ASN A 384 -16.37 13.45 -11.89
N PRO A 385 -17.70 13.36 -11.71
CA PRO A 385 -18.33 13.39 -10.41
C PRO A 385 -18.16 12.11 -9.59
N LYS A 386 -17.59 11.04 -10.18
CA LYS A 386 -17.51 9.72 -9.53
C LYS A 386 -16.39 9.70 -8.50
N PHE A 387 -16.70 9.28 -7.28
CA PHE A 387 -15.70 8.98 -6.26
C PHE A 387 -15.96 7.64 -5.57
N CYS A 388 -15.00 7.19 -4.79
CA CYS A 388 -15.27 6.16 -3.78
C CYS A 388 -14.63 6.48 -2.43
N VAL A 389 -15.25 6.00 -1.37
CA VAL A 389 -14.80 6.12 0.02
C VAL A 389 -14.46 4.72 0.53
N VAL A 390 -13.24 4.56 1.03
CA VAL A 390 -12.72 3.32 1.61
C VAL A 390 -12.77 3.45 3.12
N HIS A 391 -13.77 2.81 3.73
CA HIS A 391 -14.02 2.85 5.17
C HIS A 391 -13.12 1.86 5.92
N ARG A 392 -11.80 2.07 5.86
CA ARG A 392 -10.81 1.19 6.48
C ARG A 392 -9.62 2.01 6.98
N SER A 393 -9.30 1.85 8.26
CA SER A 393 -8.04 2.37 8.80
C SER A 393 -6.85 1.68 8.11
N MET A 394 -5.99 2.47 7.48
CA MET A 394 -4.80 2.00 6.77
C MET A 394 -3.50 2.45 7.41
N PHE A 395 -3.53 3.38 8.36
CA PHE A 395 -2.34 4.04 8.86
C PHE A 395 -2.23 3.97 10.38
N THR A 396 -1.00 3.78 10.84
CA THR A 396 -0.52 4.31 12.13
C THR A 396 0.25 5.59 11.84
N TYR A 397 0.35 6.51 12.79
CA TYR A 397 1.02 7.80 12.56
C TYR A 397 2.00 8.13 13.69
N ALA A 398 3.05 8.88 13.38
CA ALA A 398 4.09 9.26 14.33
C ALA A 398 3.60 10.24 15.42
N GLY A 399 2.46 10.90 15.19
CA GLY A 399 1.85 11.82 16.16
C GLY A 399 2.50 13.20 16.19
N ASN A 400 2.95 13.68 15.03
CA ASN A 400 3.72 14.91 14.92
C ASN A 400 2.95 16.17 15.36
N ASP A 401 3.72 17.14 15.86
CA ASP A 401 3.22 18.35 16.51
C ASP A 401 2.45 19.24 15.53
N THR A 402 1.20 19.55 15.87
CA THR A 402 0.27 20.42 15.14
C THR A 402 0.66 21.91 15.22
N ALA A 403 1.77 22.26 15.88
CA ALA A 403 2.20 23.64 16.11
C ALA A 403 2.70 24.42 14.88
N SER A 404 2.78 23.80 13.69
CA SER A 404 3.37 24.44 12.51
C SER A 404 2.48 25.53 11.87
N TYR A 405 1.15 25.36 11.90
CA TYR A 405 0.19 26.25 11.22
C TYR A 405 -0.75 27.00 12.17
N ASN A 406 -1.32 28.12 11.68
CA ASN A 406 -2.38 28.84 12.39
C ASN A 406 -3.70 28.09 12.26
N PHE A 407 -4.25 27.62 13.38
CA PHE A 407 -5.40 26.73 13.39
C PHE A 407 -6.66 27.39 12.82
N GLY A 408 -6.95 28.64 13.22
CA GLY A 408 -8.09 29.39 12.70
C GLY A 408 -7.97 29.67 11.20
N LYS A 409 -6.78 30.08 10.75
CA LYS A 409 -6.53 30.30 9.32
C LYS A 409 -6.80 29.03 8.50
N VAL A 410 -6.28 27.89 8.92
CA VAL A 410 -6.38 26.65 8.12
C VAL A 410 -7.77 26.02 8.20
N PHE A 411 -8.30 25.80 9.41
CA PHE A 411 -9.53 25.01 9.58
C PHE A 411 -10.82 25.83 9.47
N ILE A 412 -10.73 27.16 9.55
CA ILE A 412 -11.86 28.06 9.29
C ILE A 412 -11.68 28.71 7.92
N ASP A 413 -10.70 29.61 7.77
CA ASP A 413 -10.60 30.45 6.56
C ASP A 413 -10.31 29.65 5.30
N SER A 414 -9.20 28.92 5.24
CA SER A 414 -8.81 28.13 4.07
C SER A 414 -9.89 27.14 3.64
N TYR A 415 -10.41 26.35 4.58
CA TYR A 415 -11.44 25.34 4.29
C TYR A 415 -12.72 25.97 3.70
N GLN A 416 -13.24 27.03 4.33
CA GLN A 416 -14.46 27.69 3.86
C GLN A 416 -14.25 28.42 2.53
N ARG A 417 -13.09 29.08 2.32
CA ARG A 417 -12.75 29.73 1.06
C ARG A 417 -12.65 28.75 -0.11
N ILE A 418 -12.16 27.53 0.13
CA ILE A 418 -12.10 26.49 -0.90
C ILE A 418 -13.51 25.99 -1.22
N LEU A 419 -14.34 25.68 -0.22
CA LEU A 419 -15.71 25.20 -0.48
C LEU A 419 -16.57 26.26 -1.19
N GLN A 420 -16.48 27.53 -0.78
CA GLN A 420 -17.22 28.62 -1.44
C GLN A 420 -16.78 28.86 -2.89
N HIS A 421 -15.58 28.42 -3.29
CA HIS A 421 -15.20 28.43 -4.72
C HIS A 421 -16.17 27.62 -5.59
N PHE A 422 -16.78 26.58 -5.01
CA PHE A 422 -17.67 25.64 -5.70
C PHE A 422 -19.16 25.88 -5.40
N ALA A 423 -19.50 26.93 -4.66
CA ALA A 423 -20.89 27.34 -4.45
C ALA A 423 -21.57 27.67 -5.79
N GLY A 424 -22.74 27.08 -6.03
CA GLY A 424 -23.45 27.17 -7.31
C GLY A 424 -22.81 26.36 -8.45
N ARG A 425 -21.71 25.64 -8.18
CA ARG A 425 -20.94 24.82 -9.14
C ARG A 425 -20.92 23.34 -8.74
N GLY A 426 -22.02 22.87 -8.16
CA GLY A 426 -22.17 21.50 -7.65
C GLY A 426 -22.27 21.42 -6.14
N LEU A 427 -21.87 22.47 -5.40
CA LEU A 427 -22.21 22.67 -4.00
C LEU A 427 -23.32 23.73 -3.84
N SER A 428 -24.23 23.49 -2.93
CA SER A 428 -25.26 24.43 -2.50
C SER A 428 -24.80 25.23 -1.29
N GLU A 429 -25.30 26.46 -1.15
CA GLU A 429 -25.08 27.28 0.04
C GLU A 429 -25.56 26.55 1.30
N ASP A 430 -26.71 25.88 1.24
CA ASP A 430 -27.24 25.12 2.37
C ASP A 430 -26.36 23.91 2.74
N GLY A 431 -25.81 23.20 1.75
CA GLY A 431 -24.89 22.09 1.96
C GLY A 431 -23.58 22.54 2.61
N ILE A 432 -23.02 23.65 2.14
CA ILE A 432 -21.80 24.25 2.73
C ILE A 432 -22.07 24.71 4.17
N ARG A 433 -23.21 25.37 4.42
CA ARG A 433 -23.59 25.80 5.79
C ARG A 433 -23.83 24.63 6.73
N ALA A 434 -24.47 23.56 6.25
CA ALA A 434 -24.68 22.34 7.03
C ALA A 434 -23.34 21.66 7.38
N ASP A 435 -22.42 21.54 6.42
CA ASP A 435 -21.07 21.02 6.68
C ASP A 435 -20.30 21.91 7.66
N LYS A 436 -20.33 23.23 7.46
CA LYS A 436 -19.67 24.22 8.31
C LYS A 436 -20.16 24.15 9.76
N GLN A 437 -21.46 23.99 10.00
CA GLN A 437 -22.00 23.78 11.34
C GLN A 437 -21.50 22.47 11.94
N ARG A 438 -21.62 21.37 11.19
CA ARG A 438 -21.16 20.04 11.61
C ARG A 438 -19.68 20.06 11.99
N VAL A 439 -18.81 20.53 11.09
CA VAL A 439 -17.36 20.62 11.27
C VAL A 439 -17.00 21.51 12.46
N PHE A 440 -17.72 22.61 12.69
CA PHE A 440 -17.47 23.45 13.85
C PHE A 440 -17.61 22.67 15.17
N TYR A 441 -18.74 22.00 15.36
CA TYR A 441 -19.03 21.29 16.61
C TYR A 441 -18.31 19.94 16.72
N SER A 442 -18.11 19.21 15.63
CA SER A 442 -17.51 17.87 15.65
C SER A 442 -15.98 17.88 15.56
N PHE A 443 -15.38 18.95 15.02
CA PHE A 443 -13.95 19.02 14.76
C PHE A 443 -13.30 20.27 15.36
N ILE A 444 -13.72 21.47 14.93
CA ILE A 444 -13.00 22.71 15.26
C ILE A 444 -13.04 23.00 16.76
N LEU A 445 -14.22 22.94 17.38
CA LEU A 445 -14.38 23.26 18.80
C LEU A 445 -13.65 22.27 19.73
N PRO A 446 -13.74 20.94 19.54
CA PRO A 446 -12.92 19.98 20.30
C PRO A 446 -11.41 20.21 20.17
N TRP A 447 -10.91 20.49 18.97
CA TRP A 447 -9.49 20.77 18.75
C TRP A 447 -9.06 22.10 19.35
N PHE A 448 -9.88 23.14 19.22
CA PHE A 448 -9.65 24.43 19.87
C PHE A 448 -9.54 24.28 21.39
N GLN A 449 -10.45 23.50 22.01
CA GLN A 449 -10.38 23.19 23.43
C GLN A 449 -9.07 22.47 23.80
N ARG A 450 -8.63 21.50 23.00
CA ARG A 450 -7.39 20.76 23.23
C ARG A 450 -6.16 21.67 23.14
N PHE A 451 -6.10 22.54 22.14
CA PHE A 451 -5.01 23.50 21.98
C PHE A 451 -4.98 24.54 23.11
N ALA A 452 -6.13 25.10 23.46
CA ALA A 452 -6.26 26.01 24.58
C ALA A 452 -5.83 25.37 25.91
N ALA A 453 -6.18 24.11 26.16
CA ALA A 453 -5.85 23.40 27.39
C ALA A 453 -4.37 22.99 27.49
N SER A 454 -3.73 22.69 26.35
CA SER A 454 -2.34 22.22 26.32
C SER A 454 -1.32 23.34 26.11
N GLY A 455 -1.76 24.53 25.70
CA GLY A 455 -0.87 25.60 25.23
C GLY A 455 -0.14 25.24 23.93
N SER A 456 -0.56 24.17 23.25
CA SER A 456 0.00 23.75 21.95
C SER A 456 -0.85 24.31 20.80
N GLY A 457 -0.22 24.58 19.66
CA GLY A 457 -0.90 25.14 18.48
C GLY A 457 -0.93 26.68 18.43
N LYS A 458 -1.01 27.23 17.22
CA LYS A 458 -1.09 28.69 16.98
C LYS A 458 -2.55 29.12 16.87
N LEU A 459 -3.09 29.70 17.95
CA LEU A 459 -4.48 30.18 18.06
C LEU A 459 -4.63 31.70 17.83
N GLU A 460 -3.57 32.39 17.43
CA GLU A 460 -3.57 33.82 17.18
C GLU A 460 -4.63 34.21 16.15
N GLY A 461 -5.50 35.17 16.50
CA GLY A 461 -6.57 35.63 15.62
C GLY A 461 -7.71 34.64 15.41
N PHE A 462 -7.79 33.52 16.15
CA PHE A 462 -8.84 32.52 15.99
C PHE A 462 -10.26 33.13 16.03
N GLU A 463 -10.54 34.00 17.01
CA GLU A 463 -11.85 34.67 17.12
C GLU A 463 -12.12 35.59 15.93
N SER A 464 -11.09 36.21 15.33
CA SER A 464 -11.25 37.03 14.12
C SER A 464 -11.72 36.18 12.94
N TYR A 465 -11.06 35.05 12.69
CA TYR A 465 -11.46 34.11 11.63
C TYR A 465 -12.86 33.54 11.90
N PHE A 466 -13.16 33.21 13.16
CA PHE A 466 -14.47 32.73 13.56
C PHE A 466 -15.55 33.79 13.28
N ASN A 467 -15.34 35.05 13.68
CA ASN A 467 -16.32 36.11 13.50
C ASN A 467 -16.56 36.43 12.01
N GLU A 468 -15.51 36.45 11.21
CA GLU A 468 -15.59 36.68 9.77
C GLU A 468 -16.44 35.61 9.06
N HIS A 469 -16.19 34.34 9.37
CA HIS A 469 -16.88 33.24 8.69
C HIS A 469 -18.22 32.90 9.32
N TYR A 470 -18.35 32.92 10.64
CA TYR A 470 -19.54 32.45 11.35
C TYR A 470 -20.49 33.56 11.79
N GLY A 471 -20.14 34.84 11.66
CA GLY A 471 -20.92 35.96 12.22
C GLY A 471 -22.37 36.09 11.72
N SER A 472 -22.69 35.52 10.57
CA SER A 472 -24.05 35.49 10.00
C SER A 472 -24.83 34.21 10.30
N GLU A 473 -24.20 33.23 10.96
CA GLU A 473 -24.82 31.93 11.20
C GLU A 473 -25.80 31.95 12.40
N PRO A 474 -26.92 31.21 12.33
CA PRO A 474 -27.93 31.19 13.40
C PRO A 474 -27.39 30.75 14.77
N TYR A 475 -26.36 29.91 14.78
CA TYR A 475 -25.71 29.36 15.98
C TYR A 475 -24.49 30.18 16.44
N TYR A 476 -24.21 31.33 15.82
CA TYR A 476 -23.02 32.15 16.10
C TYR A 476 -22.88 32.54 17.57
N LEU A 477 -23.92 33.11 18.18
CA LEU A 477 -23.86 33.60 19.56
C LEU A 477 -23.59 32.48 20.56
N GLU A 478 -24.21 31.31 20.35
CA GLU A 478 -23.99 30.12 21.17
C GLU A 478 -22.56 29.60 21.01
N ALA A 479 -22.07 29.49 19.77
CA ALA A 479 -20.71 29.05 19.47
C ALA A 479 -19.65 30.01 20.03
N LEU A 480 -19.87 31.32 19.93
CA LEU A 480 -18.98 32.35 20.50
C LEU A 480 -18.90 32.23 22.03
N GLU A 481 -20.04 32.02 22.69
CA GLU A 481 -20.07 31.80 24.14
C GLU A 481 -19.24 30.57 24.54
N GLN A 482 -19.29 29.49 23.76
CA GLN A 482 -18.48 28.29 24.01
C GLN A 482 -16.97 28.57 23.85
N ILE A 483 -16.58 29.31 22.81
CA ILE A 483 -15.18 29.75 22.61
C ILE A 483 -14.71 30.57 23.81
N HIS A 484 -15.47 31.59 24.23
CA HIS A 484 -15.10 32.43 25.38
C HIS A 484 -15.05 31.65 26.69
N ARG A 485 -15.95 30.68 26.91
CA ARG A 485 -15.90 29.78 28.08
C ARG A 485 -14.64 28.93 28.11
N ILE A 486 -14.14 28.47 26.96
CA ILE A 486 -12.88 27.72 26.87
C ILE A 486 -11.70 28.64 27.19
N THR A 487 -11.64 29.82 26.57
CA THR A 487 -10.52 30.77 26.76
C THR A 487 -10.44 31.29 28.20
N SER A 488 -11.58 31.62 28.82
CA SER A 488 -11.64 32.12 30.21
C SER A 488 -11.21 31.08 31.26
N ARG A 489 -11.53 29.79 31.04
CA ARG A 489 -11.10 28.70 31.92
C ARG A 489 -9.59 28.51 31.96
N HIS A 490 -8.90 28.79 30.84
CA HIS A 490 -7.46 28.61 30.72
C HIS A 490 -6.65 29.90 30.91
N ALA A 491 -7.29 31.08 30.90
CA ALA A 491 -6.66 32.34 31.29
C ALA A 491 -6.53 32.52 32.82
N SER A 492 -7.17 31.66 33.61
CA SER A 492 -7.21 31.72 35.10
C SER A 492 -6.28 30.71 35.78
N SER A 493 -5.47 29.97 35.01
CA SER A 493 -4.47 28.98 35.43
C SER A 493 -3.11 29.38 34.91
#